data_AF-A0A527ZMX3-F1
#
_entry.id   AF-A0A527ZMX3-F1
#
_cell.length_a   1.000
_cell.length_b   1.000
_cell.length_c   1.000
_cell.angle_alpha   90.00
_cell.angle_beta   90.00
_cell.angle_gamma   90.00
#
_symmetry.space_group_name_H-M   'P 1'
#
loop_
_entity.id
_entity.type
_entity.pdbx_description
1 polymer ?
#
loop_
_entity_poly.entity_id
_entity_poly.type
_entity_poly.pdbx_seq_one_letter_code
_entity_poly.pdbx_strand_id
1 'polypeptide(L)' 'MKVLVAVKRVVDANVKVRVKADGSAVELANVKMAMNPFDEIAVEEAIRLKE' A
#
# COMPACT_ATOMS: atom_id res chain seq x y z
N MET A 1 -20.38 -16.01 6.49
CA MET A 1 -20.19 -14.54 6.45
C MET A 1 -19.40 -14.17 5.19
N LYS A 2 -19.61 -12.98 4.62
CA LYS A 2 -18.79 -12.45 3.51
C LYS A 2 -18.26 -11.07 3.91
N VAL A 3 -16.95 -10.87 3.83
CA VAL A 3 -16.27 -9.60 4.15
C VAL A 3 -15.55 -9.13 2.90
N LEU A 4 -15.68 -7.85 2.56
CA LEU A 4 -14.94 -7.21 1.48
C LEU A 4 -13.87 -6.30 2.10
N VAL A 5 -12.61 -6.51 1.75
CA VAL A 5 -11.47 -5.71 2.21
C VAL A 5 -10.87 -4.96 1.02
N ALA A 6 -10.84 -3.64 1.09
CA ALA A 6 -10.16 -2.82 0.09
C ALA A 6 -8.66 -2.80 0.40
N VAL A 7 -7.84 -2.93 -0.65
CA VAL A 7 -6.37 -2.86 -0.55
C VAL A 7 -5.82 -1.91 -1.61
N LYS A 8 -4.72 -1.23 -1.29
CA LYS A 8 -4.06 -0.27 -2.16
C LYS A 8 -2.58 -0.59 -2.28
N ARG A 9 -2.10 -0.60 -3.53
CA ARG A 9 -0.67 -0.64 -3.83
C ARG A 9 -0.07 0.76 -3.72
N VAL A 10 0.98 0.91 -2.92
CA VAL A 10 1.66 2.18 -2.62
C VAL A 10 3.17 2.03 -2.69
N VAL A 11 3.91 3.14 -2.60
CA VAL A 11 5.38 3.10 -2.41
C VAL A 11 5.67 2.43 -1.07
N ASP A 12 6.65 1.55 -1.02
CA ASP A 12 7.08 0.87 0.21
C ASP A 12 7.41 1.91 1.30
N ALA A 13 6.91 1.67 2.52
CA ALA A 13 7.04 2.62 3.62
C ALA A 13 8.48 2.95 4.02
N ASN A 14 9.45 2.10 3.65
CA ASN A 14 10.87 2.32 3.92
C ASN A 14 11.57 3.09 2.80
N VAL A 15 10.91 3.35 1.66
CA VAL A 15 11.47 4.12 0.55
C VAL A 15 11.23 5.60 0.79
N LYS A 16 12.32 6.38 0.81
CA LYS A 16 12.22 7.85 0.83
C LYS A 16 11.75 8.35 -0.54
N VAL A 17 10.55 8.91 -0.58
CA VAL A 17 9.95 9.49 -1.79
C VAL A 17 10.76 10.68 -2.33
N ARG A 18 10.77 10.84 -3.65
CA ARG A 18 11.37 11.97 -4.36
C ARG A 18 10.30 12.64 -5.22
N VAL A 19 10.41 13.95 -5.41
CA VAL A 19 9.54 14.71 -6.31
C VAL A 19 10.20 14.76 -7.69
N LYS A 20 9.40 14.71 -8.76
CA LYS A 20 9.88 14.93 -10.13
C LYS A 20 10.51 16.32 -10.26
N ALA A 21 11.44 16.48 -11.20
CA ALA A 21 12.15 17.74 -11.41
C ALA A 21 11.23 18.91 -11.77
N ASP A 22 10.08 18.63 -12.40
CA ASP A 22 9.07 19.62 -12.78
C ASP A 22 8.06 19.94 -11.66
N GLY A 23 8.17 19.31 -10.50
CA GLY A 23 7.26 19.49 -9.36
C GLY A 23 5.86 18.91 -9.55
N SER A 24 5.58 18.18 -10.63
CA SER A 24 4.22 17.72 -10.96
C SER A 24 3.70 16.56 -10.10
N ALA A 25 4.60 15.69 -9.62
CA ALA A 25 4.26 14.48 -8.88
C ALA A 25 5.45 13.88 -8.13
N VAL A 26 5.18 12.83 -7.35
CA VAL A 26 6.20 11.93 -6.80
C VAL A 26 6.77 11.04 -7.91
N GLU A 27 8.06 10.77 -7.87
CA GLU A 27 8.73 9.81 -8.74
C GLU A 27 8.37 8.38 -8.33
N LEU A 28 7.77 7.63 -9.26
CA LEU A 28 7.34 6.24 -9.07
C LEU A 28 8.14 5.25 -9.94
N ALA A 29 9.00 5.74 -10.83
CA ALA A 29 9.89 4.90 -11.61
C ALA A 29 10.98 4.30 -10.72
N ASN A 30 11.25 3.00 -10.89
CA ASN A 30 12.31 2.28 -10.18
C ASN A 30 12.23 2.34 -8.64
N VAL A 31 11.05 2.62 -8.07
CA VAL A 31 10.82 2.53 -6.62
C VAL A 31 10.14 1.21 -6.27
N LYS A 32 10.49 0.66 -5.10
CA LYS A 32 9.81 -0.52 -4.56
C LYS A 32 8.38 -0.14 -4.18
N MET A 33 7.43 -0.95 -4.65
CA MET A 33 6.01 -0.82 -4.34
C MET A 33 5.57 -1.99 -3.46
N ALA A 34 4.63 -1.73 -2.55
CA ALA A 34 4.12 -2.70 -1.59
C ALA A 34 2.61 -2.53 -1.38
N MET A 35 1.99 -3.47 -0.65
CA MET A 35 0.66 -3.24 -0.07
C MET A 35 0.78 -2.12 0.97
N ASN A 36 -0.25 -1.31 1.12
CA ASN A 36 -0.29 -0.36 2.21
C ASN A 36 -0.23 -1.11 3.55
N PRO A 37 0.62 -0.71 4.51
CA PRO A 37 0.76 -1.43 5.78
C PRO A 37 -0.53 -1.59 6.58
N PHE A 38 -1.47 -0.65 6.46
CA PHE A 38 -2.77 -0.74 7.14
C PHE A 38 -3.70 -1.75 6.47
N ASP A 39 -3.59 -1.88 5.15
CA ASP A 39 -4.39 -2.83 4.38
C ASP A 39 -3.94 -4.28 4.67
N GLU A 40 -2.66 -4.51 4.97
CA GLU A 40 -2.17 -5.81 5.44
C GLU A 40 -2.85 -6.23 6.75
N ILE A 41 -2.99 -5.30 7.69
CA ILE A 41 -3.70 -5.54 8.97
C ILE A 41 -5.19 -5.81 8.72
N ALA A 42 -5.82 -5.05 7.82
CA ALA A 42 -7.22 -5.23 7.47
C ALA A 42 -7.49 -6.62 6.84
N VAL A 43 -6.56 -7.09 6.00
CA VAL A 43 -6.64 -8.44 5.41
C VAL A 43 -6.45 -9.51 6.49
N GLU A 44 -5.45 -9.38 7.36
CA GLU A 44 -5.21 -10.31 8.47
C GLU A 44 -6.45 -10.47 9.36
N GLU A 45 -7.08 -9.36 9.77
CA GLU A 45 -8.27 -9.42 10.63
C GLU A 45 -9.46 -10.05 9.92
N ALA A 46 -9.65 -9.78 8.63
CA ALA A 46 -10.71 -10.42 7.86
C ALA A 46 -10.51 -11.94 7.69
N ILE A 47 -9.26 -12.40 7.67
CA ILE A 47 -8.93 -13.84 7.68
C ILE A 47 -9.30 -14.43 9.05
N ARG A 48 -8.89 -13.80 10.16
CA ARG A 48 -9.25 -14.25 11.53
C ARG A 48 -10.75 -14.36 11.77
N LEU A 49 -11.55 -13.46 11.20
CA LEU A 49 -13.02 -13.51 11.29
C LEU A 49 -13.66 -14.68 10.52
N LYS A 50 -12.92 -15.32 9.61
CA LYS A 50 -13.36 -16.51 8.86
C LYS A 50 -12.88 -17.81 9.52
N GLU A 51 -11.75 -17.78 10.21
CA GLU A 51 -11.22 -18.89 11.01
C GLU A 51 -12.17 -19.24 12.17
#